data_AF-A0A7J7J247-F1
#
_entry.id   AF-A0A7J7J247-F1
#
_cell.length_a   1.000
_cell.length_b   1.000
_cell.length_c   1.000
_cell.angle_alpha   90.00
_cell.angle_beta   90.00
_cell.angle_gamma   90.00
#
_symmetry.space_group_name_H-M   'P 1'
#
loop_
_entity.id
_entity.type
_entity.pdbx_description
1 polymer ?
#
loop_
_entity_poly.entity_id
_entity_poly.type
_entity_poly.pdbx_seq_one_letter_code
_entity_poly.pdbx_strand_id
1 'polypeptide(L)'
;MDKEEEEDDSKNYFYEPPVNTCTLNFYSANDETCYRNQTSVNFLSPEMPQAVSSIFIAFHAIGITLNVFLSPSKLNSSSTDGNKSENKLLSPLGKLFATLGGVALVLLSNLKACKGEGEVIMVFGGNRDNLDYEMILDVFLLLILIWFLNREIELMTRIAYNGDLQATKVQKQAEIEKQLADSLLHDIIPVHVVDQIKGKGEYSQSHKDVGVVFISITNFDDFYDESFEGGKEFLRVLNELFMDYEALFDKPEYKDIEKIKTIGSTFMAASGLNQSSRDKNADPKDHLYALMEFCIAVLETVSIFNEGMFNFNFTLKIGYNIGDIVSGVIGTSKLHFDIWGNTVNVSSRMYSTGVEGRVQVTEETAKMLEDRYEFEYRDTISIKGKGMMRTYLLVKKKVDILEDVC
;
A
#
# COMPACT_ATOMS: atom_id res chain seq x y z
N MET A 1 1.24 -32.04 21.72
CA MET A 1 0.41 -31.02 22.37
C MET A 1 1.01 -29.67 21.99
N ASP A 2 0.46 -28.96 21.00
CA ASP A 2 -0.71 -29.30 20.16
C ASP A 2 -0.47 -28.90 18.70
N LYS A 3 -1.24 -29.50 17.78
CA LYS A 3 -1.31 -29.13 16.36
C LYS A 3 -2.65 -28.44 16.14
N GLU A 4 -2.69 -27.39 15.33
CA GLU A 4 -3.90 -27.01 14.59
C GLU A 4 -3.55 -26.73 13.12
N GLU A 5 -4.40 -27.27 12.24
CA GLU A 5 -4.23 -27.45 10.79
C GLU A 5 -5.64 -27.48 10.17
N GLU A 6 -5.91 -27.00 8.95
CA GLU A 6 -5.05 -26.29 7.98
C GLU A 6 -5.51 -24.80 7.89
N GLU A 7 -5.74 -24.05 6.81
CA GLU A 7 -5.76 -24.24 5.36
C GLU A 7 -5.57 -22.87 4.68
N ASP A 8 -4.76 -22.80 3.61
CA ASP A 8 -4.70 -21.67 2.65
C ASP A 8 -5.02 -22.25 1.26
N ASP A 9 -5.96 -21.64 0.53
CA ASP A 9 -5.87 -21.69 -0.93
C ASP A 9 -6.32 -20.39 -1.61
N SER A 10 -5.30 -19.62 -1.97
CA SER A 10 -5.25 -18.56 -2.98
C SER A 10 -6.25 -18.64 -4.18
N LYS A 11 -6.58 -17.43 -4.68
CA LYS A 11 -7.00 -17.01 -6.06
C LYS A 11 -8.35 -16.25 -6.04
N ASN A 12 -8.48 -15.01 -6.56
CA ASN A 12 -7.68 -14.30 -7.56
C ASN A 12 -7.51 -12.80 -7.26
N TYR A 13 -6.45 -12.22 -7.83
CA TYR A 13 -6.22 -10.76 -7.90
C TYR A 13 -7.14 -10.11 -8.96
N PHE A 14 -7.53 -8.84 -8.74
CA PHE A 14 -7.12 -7.75 -9.64
C PHE A 14 -7.27 -6.34 -9.03
N TYR A 15 -6.24 -5.52 -9.26
CA TYR A 15 -6.13 -4.05 -9.17
C TYR A 15 -7.16 -3.33 -10.09
N GLU A 16 -7.45 -2.00 -10.05
CA GLU A 16 -7.28 -0.86 -9.12
C GLU A 16 -8.28 0.28 -9.58
N PRO A 17 -8.37 1.47 -8.95
CA PRO A 17 -9.39 2.52 -9.22
C PRO A 17 -8.78 3.74 -9.99
N PRO A 18 -9.12 5.04 -9.75
CA PRO A 18 -10.38 5.76 -9.43
C PRO A 18 -10.73 6.86 -10.49
N VAL A 19 -11.36 7.99 -10.07
CA VAL A 19 -11.33 9.38 -10.65
C VAL A 19 -12.63 9.96 -11.29
N ASN A 20 -13.38 10.68 -10.42
CA ASN A 20 -13.93 12.05 -10.58
C ASN A 20 -15.18 12.44 -11.41
N THR A 21 -16.14 13.03 -10.66
CA THR A 21 -16.83 14.33 -10.86
C THR A 21 -17.89 14.56 -11.95
N CYS A 22 -18.81 15.49 -11.62
CA CYS A 22 -19.74 16.22 -12.50
C CYS A 22 -20.90 15.38 -13.10
N THR A 23 -22.11 15.92 -13.33
CA THR A 23 -22.65 17.28 -13.09
C THR A 23 -24.18 17.21 -12.89
N LEU A 24 -24.81 18.24 -12.31
CA LEU A 24 -26.25 18.46 -12.56
C LEU A 24 -26.47 18.69 -14.06
N ASN A 25 -27.50 18.07 -14.65
CA ASN A 25 -28.11 18.55 -15.88
C ASN A 25 -29.57 18.09 -16.00
N PHE A 26 -30.42 18.98 -16.52
CA PHE A 26 -31.85 18.75 -16.74
C PHE A 26 -32.11 18.35 -18.20
N TYR A 27 -32.70 17.17 -18.43
CA TYR A 27 -33.54 16.80 -19.58
C TYR A 27 -34.30 15.51 -19.15
N SER A 28 -35.49 15.16 -19.63
CA SER A 28 -36.64 15.88 -20.22
C SER A 28 -37.78 14.85 -20.29
N ALA A 29 -39.05 15.27 -20.32
CA ALA A 29 -40.13 14.31 -20.57
C ALA A 29 -40.06 13.79 -22.02
N ASN A 30 -40.02 12.46 -22.18
CA ASN A 30 -40.53 11.64 -23.30
C ASN A 30 -39.83 10.26 -23.35
N ASP A 31 -40.36 9.23 -22.68
CA ASP A 31 -40.15 7.80 -23.03
C ASP A 31 -41.04 6.86 -22.18
N GLU A 32 -42.37 6.96 -22.32
CA GLU A 32 -43.34 6.20 -21.51
C GLU A 32 -44.27 5.27 -22.34
N THR A 33 -43.92 5.01 -23.60
CA THR A 33 -44.85 4.48 -24.62
C THR A 33 -44.63 3.02 -25.05
N CYS A 34 -43.60 2.32 -24.56
CA CYS A 34 -43.14 1.07 -25.17
C CYS A 34 -43.57 -0.26 -24.49
N TYR A 35 -44.22 -0.23 -23.31
CA TYR A 35 -44.60 -1.45 -22.56
C TYR A 35 -46.12 -1.75 -22.49
N ARG A 36 -46.90 -1.22 -23.44
CA ARG A 36 -48.37 -1.32 -23.42
C ARG A 36 -48.97 -2.01 -24.64
N ASN A 37 -48.56 -3.25 -24.94
CA ASN A 37 -49.32 -4.18 -25.81
C ASN A 37 -48.72 -5.62 -25.86
N GLN A 38 -49.02 -6.48 -24.87
CA GLN A 38 -49.08 -7.94 -25.08
C GLN A 38 -49.70 -8.71 -23.89
N THR A 39 -51.00 -8.99 -23.96
CA THR A 39 -51.70 -10.25 -23.55
C THR A 39 -53.21 -10.04 -23.61
N SER A 40 -53.80 -10.18 -24.80
CA SER A 40 -55.26 -10.25 -24.96
C SER A 40 -55.72 -11.71 -24.94
N VAL A 41 -56.42 -12.12 -23.87
CA VAL A 41 -57.11 -13.42 -23.80
C VAL A 41 -58.56 -13.17 -23.41
N ASN A 42 -59.46 -13.21 -24.41
CA ASN A 42 -60.89 -13.11 -24.18
C ASN A 42 -61.43 -14.49 -23.76
N PHE A 43 -61.92 -14.59 -22.52
CA PHE A 43 -62.80 -15.69 -22.10
C PHE A 43 -63.98 -15.11 -21.30
N LEU A 44 -65.07 -14.85 -22.01
CA LEU A 44 -66.34 -14.36 -21.44
C LEU A 44 -67.50 -14.90 -22.28
N SER A 45 -68.10 -15.98 -21.80
CA SER A 45 -69.50 -16.33 -22.03
C SER A 45 -70.30 -16.04 -20.74
N PRO A 46 -71.59 -15.69 -20.82
CA PRO A 46 -72.30 -15.12 -19.67
C PRO A 46 -72.66 -16.14 -18.58
N GLU A 47 -73.19 -15.63 -17.47
CA GLU A 47 -73.80 -16.36 -16.34
C GLU A 47 -72.86 -17.07 -15.34
N MET A 48 -72.04 -16.28 -14.62
CA MET A 48 -71.69 -16.57 -13.22
C MET A 48 -71.67 -15.28 -12.37
N PRO A 49 -71.93 -15.34 -11.05
CA PRO A 49 -72.17 -14.16 -10.23
C PRO A 49 -70.91 -13.32 -9.95
N GLN A 50 -71.09 -12.00 -9.92
CA GLN A 50 -70.00 -11.00 -9.78
C GLN A 50 -69.20 -11.11 -8.47
N ALA A 51 -69.72 -11.80 -7.45
CA ALA A 51 -69.09 -11.96 -6.13
C ALA A 51 -67.71 -12.66 -6.15
N VAL A 52 -67.37 -13.39 -7.21
CA VAL A 52 -66.08 -14.11 -7.30
C VAL A 52 -64.90 -13.17 -7.60
N SER A 53 -65.16 -12.01 -8.21
CA SER A 53 -64.09 -11.12 -8.73
C SER A 53 -63.22 -10.51 -7.62
N SER A 54 -63.83 -9.83 -6.65
CA SER A 54 -63.12 -9.02 -5.65
C SER A 54 -62.22 -9.86 -4.75
N ILE A 55 -62.70 -11.02 -4.31
CA ILE A 55 -61.93 -11.97 -3.49
C ILE A 55 -60.77 -12.53 -4.29
N PHE A 56 -60.97 -12.89 -5.56
CA PHE A 56 -59.89 -13.42 -6.40
C PHE A 56 -58.81 -12.36 -6.68
N ILE A 57 -59.21 -11.09 -6.84
CA ILE A 57 -58.30 -9.94 -7.00
C ILE A 57 -57.56 -9.63 -5.69
N ALA A 58 -58.23 -9.66 -4.54
CA ALA A 58 -57.59 -9.43 -3.24
C ALA A 58 -56.61 -10.56 -2.88
N PHE A 59 -56.99 -11.83 -3.07
CA PHE A 59 -56.09 -12.96 -2.91
C PHE A 59 -55.03 -13.05 -4.03
N HIS A 60 -55.23 -12.46 -5.21
CA HIS A 60 -54.14 -12.23 -6.16
C HIS A 60 -53.22 -11.09 -5.73
N ALA A 61 -53.71 -9.97 -5.20
CA ALA A 61 -52.84 -8.89 -4.71
C ALA A 61 -51.97 -9.38 -3.52
N ILE A 62 -52.60 -10.05 -2.55
CA ILE A 62 -51.94 -10.67 -1.40
C ILE A 62 -51.07 -11.86 -1.85
N GLY A 63 -51.54 -12.69 -2.79
CA GLY A 63 -50.81 -13.86 -3.29
C GLY A 63 -49.65 -13.54 -4.23
N ILE A 64 -49.71 -12.43 -4.99
CA ILE A 64 -48.62 -11.90 -5.80
C ILE A 64 -47.60 -11.21 -4.90
N THR A 65 -48.03 -10.41 -3.92
CA THR A 65 -47.09 -9.87 -2.92
C THR A 65 -46.42 -10.99 -2.12
N LEU A 66 -47.14 -12.03 -1.67
CA LEU A 66 -46.53 -13.21 -1.05
C LEU A 66 -45.60 -13.98 -2.00
N ASN A 67 -45.96 -14.26 -3.25
CA ASN A 67 -45.05 -14.95 -4.19
C ASN A 67 -43.80 -14.12 -4.51
N VAL A 68 -43.92 -12.79 -4.59
CA VAL A 68 -42.78 -11.87 -4.81
C VAL A 68 -41.94 -11.67 -3.53
N PHE A 69 -42.48 -11.97 -2.34
CA PHE A 69 -41.73 -12.07 -1.08
C PHE A 69 -41.10 -13.46 -0.84
N LEU A 70 -41.76 -14.54 -1.25
CA LEU A 70 -41.38 -15.93 -0.93
C LEU A 70 -40.57 -16.63 -2.03
N SER A 71 -40.53 -16.10 -3.26
CA SER A 71 -39.67 -16.64 -4.32
C SER A 71 -38.20 -16.30 -4.02
N PRO A 72 -37.34 -17.27 -3.66
CA PRO A 72 -35.92 -16.98 -3.47
C PRO A 72 -35.34 -16.64 -4.83
N SER A 73 -34.81 -15.42 -4.98
CA SER A 73 -34.13 -14.99 -6.20
C SER A 73 -32.91 -15.90 -6.42
N LYS A 74 -33.05 -16.89 -7.30
CA LYS A 74 -31.99 -17.84 -7.63
C LYS A 74 -30.73 -17.08 -8.04
N LEU A 75 -29.68 -17.21 -7.24
CA LEU A 75 -28.31 -16.95 -7.68
C LEU A 75 -28.04 -17.83 -8.90
N ASN A 76 -27.96 -17.21 -10.07
CA ASN A 76 -27.30 -17.80 -11.23
C ASN A 76 -26.67 -16.70 -12.06
N SER A 77 -25.43 -16.93 -12.47
CA SER A 77 -24.53 -15.92 -13.01
C SER A 77 -24.60 -15.84 -14.54
N SER A 78 -24.78 -14.63 -15.07
CA SER A 78 -24.21 -14.24 -16.35
C SER A 78 -23.95 -12.73 -16.38
N SER A 79 -22.85 -12.36 -17.03
CA SER A 79 -22.43 -11.00 -17.37
C SER A 79 -23.50 -10.24 -18.21
N THR A 80 -23.46 -8.91 -18.34
CA THR A 80 -22.38 -7.93 -18.12
C THR A 80 -22.82 -6.69 -17.28
N ASP A 81 -21.88 -5.74 -17.14
CA ASP A 81 -22.02 -4.28 -16.97
C ASP A 81 -22.82 -3.71 -15.76
N GLY A 82 -22.09 -3.07 -14.86
CA GLY A 82 -21.86 -1.63 -15.08
C GLY A 82 -22.88 -0.60 -14.53
N ASN A 83 -23.92 -0.98 -13.77
CA ASN A 83 -24.67 -0.05 -12.90
C ASN A 83 -25.67 -0.77 -11.96
N LYS A 84 -25.21 -1.27 -10.80
CA LYS A 84 -26.03 -2.12 -9.88
C LYS A 84 -25.89 -1.83 -8.37
N SER A 85 -25.37 -0.67 -7.96
CA SER A 85 -25.40 -0.21 -6.56
C SER A 85 -26.73 0.45 -6.20
N GLU A 86 -27.14 1.50 -6.91
CA GLU A 86 -28.31 2.33 -6.58
C GLU A 86 -29.63 1.55 -6.58
N ASN A 87 -29.81 0.62 -7.53
CA ASN A 87 -31.03 -0.19 -7.65
C ASN A 87 -31.29 -1.15 -6.47
N LYS A 88 -30.32 -1.37 -5.56
CA LYS A 88 -30.55 -2.22 -4.38
C LYS A 88 -31.51 -1.57 -3.38
N LEU A 89 -31.31 -0.30 -3.04
CA LEU A 89 -32.13 0.42 -2.06
C LEU A 89 -33.50 0.84 -2.62
N LEU A 90 -33.59 1.01 -3.95
CA LEU A 90 -34.84 1.37 -4.63
C LEU A 90 -35.88 0.24 -4.60
N SER A 91 -35.44 -1.03 -4.55
CA SER A 91 -36.35 -2.18 -4.59
C SER A 91 -37.24 -2.38 -3.35
N PRO A 92 -36.79 -2.24 -2.08
CA PRO A 92 -37.70 -2.23 -0.93
C PRO A 92 -38.58 -0.97 -0.89
N LEU A 93 -38.03 0.22 -1.21
CA LEU A 93 -38.80 1.47 -1.21
C LEU A 93 -39.94 1.47 -2.25
N GLY A 94 -39.69 0.98 -3.47
CA GLY A 94 -40.73 0.83 -4.49
C GLY A 94 -41.85 -0.13 -4.06
N LYS A 95 -41.51 -1.23 -3.38
CA LYS A 95 -42.48 -2.17 -2.80
C LYS A 95 -43.28 -1.53 -1.65
N LEU A 96 -42.63 -0.73 -0.81
CA LEU A 96 -43.23 0.01 0.30
C LEU A 96 -44.27 1.04 -0.18
N PHE A 97 -43.97 1.79 -1.24
CA PHE A 97 -44.94 2.71 -1.85
C PHE A 97 -46.09 1.96 -2.54
N ALA A 98 -45.83 0.80 -3.15
CA ALA A 98 -46.88 -0.02 -3.76
C ALA A 98 -47.87 -0.58 -2.72
N THR A 99 -47.39 -1.08 -1.57
CA THR A 99 -48.27 -1.59 -0.49
C THR A 99 -49.03 -0.47 0.21
N LEU A 100 -48.37 0.66 0.53
CA LEU A 100 -49.03 1.85 1.08
C LEU A 100 -50.10 2.41 0.12
N GLY A 101 -49.79 2.47 -1.19
CA GLY A 101 -50.75 2.89 -2.21
C GLY A 101 -51.97 1.97 -2.29
N GLY A 102 -51.76 0.65 -2.21
CA GLY A 102 -52.84 -0.34 -2.18
C GLY A 102 -53.76 -0.19 -0.98
N VAL A 103 -53.21 -0.11 0.24
CA VAL A 103 -54.00 0.06 1.48
C VAL A 103 -54.70 1.42 1.50
N ALA A 104 -54.06 2.49 1.04
CA ALA A 104 -54.68 3.80 0.90
C ALA A 104 -55.86 3.78 -0.09
N LEU A 105 -55.78 3.00 -1.18
CA LEU A 105 -56.88 2.85 -2.13
C LEU A 105 -58.10 2.17 -1.49
N VAL A 106 -57.88 1.10 -0.72
CA VAL A 106 -58.94 0.37 0.01
C VAL A 106 -59.62 1.27 1.05
N LEU A 107 -58.82 1.99 1.87
CA LEU A 107 -59.34 2.96 2.83
C LEU A 107 -60.13 4.10 2.15
N LEU A 108 -59.72 4.55 0.96
CA LEU A 108 -60.45 5.56 0.19
C LEU A 108 -61.77 5.05 -0.40
N SER A 109 -61.86 3.77 -0.80
CA SER A 109 -63.16 3.16 -1.15
C SER A 109 -64.08 3.04 0.07
N ASN A 110 -63.56 2.62 1.22
CA ASN A 110 -64.36 2.44 2.44
C ASN A 110 -64.83 3.81 3.00
N LEU A 111 -64.00 4.85 2.92
CA LEU A 111 -64.40 6.23 3.23
C LEU A 111 -65.45 6.81 2.26
N LYS A 112 -65.46 6.40 0.99
CA LYS A 112 -66.54 6.75 0.04
C LYS A 112 -67.85 6.05 0.39
N ALA A 113 -67.80 4.77 0.74
CA ALA A 113 -68.98 4.01 1.18
C ALA A 113 -69.65 4.67 2.39
N CYS A 114 -68.87 5.09 3.40
CA CYS A 114 -69.37 5.81 4.57
C CYS A 114 -70.04 7.18 4.26
N LYS A 115 -69.77 7.79 3.10
CA LYS A 115 -70.44 9.02 2.65
C LYS A 115 -71.72 8.80 1.83
N GLY A 116 -72.02 7.57 1.42
CA GLY A 116 -73.22 7.25 0.63
C GLY A 116 -73.16 7.66 -0.85
N GLU A 117 -71.98 8.05 -1.37
CA GLU A 117 -71.77 8.45 -2.76
C GLU A 117 -71.01 7.36 -3.55
N GLY A 118 -71.67 6.22 -3.81
CA GLY A 118 -71.14 5.15 -4.65
C GLY A 118 -71.82 3.79 -4.42
N GLU A 119 -71.66 2.89 -5.38
CA GLU A 119 -72.03 1.48 -5.26
C GLU A 119 -70.96 0.73 -4.44
N VAL A 120 -71.37 0.08 -3.35
CA VAL A 120 -70.44 -0.45 -2.33
C VAL A 120 -70.17 -1.93 -2.55
N ILE A 121 -68.91 -2.27 -2.86
CA ILE A 121 -68.43 -3.66 -2.90
C ILE A 121 -68.07 -4.09 -1.46
N MET A 122 -69.08 -4.45 -0.67
CA MET A 122 -68.91 -5.10 0.64
C MET A 122 -68.13 -6.41 0.46
N VAL A 123 -67.12 -6.70 1.30
CA VAL A 123 -66.41 -7.99 1.26
C VAL A 123 -67.19 -9.04 2.05
N PHE A 124 -67.77 -8.66 3.20
CA PHE A 124 -68.71 -9.43 3.99
C PHE A 124 -70.11 -8.81 3.92
N GLY A 125 -70.95 -9.37 3.04
CA GLY A 125 -72.23 -8.78 2.70
C GLY A 125 -73.19 -8.55 3.88
N GLY A 126 -73.83 -7.38 3.89
CA GLY A 126 -75.20 -7.27 4.36
C GLY A 126 -75.49 -6.83 5.80
N ASN A 127 -74.71 -5.93 6.42
CA ASN A 127 -75.26 -4.97 7.40
C ASN A 127 -74.33 -3.77 7.64
N ARG A 128 -74.85 -2.71 8.28
CA ARG A 128 -73.98 -1.59 8.75
C ARG A 128 -72.95 -2.07 9.77
N ASP A 129 -73.36 -2.95 10.68
CA ASP A 129 -72.50 -3.49 11.74
C ASP A 129 -71.26 -4.21 11.18
N ASN A 130 -71.35 -4.81 9.98
CA ASN A 130 -70.21 -5.47 9.32
C ASN A 130 -69.13 -4.48 8.87
N LEU A 131 -69.51 -3.25 8.49
CA LEU A 131 -68.59 -2.22 7.98
C LEU A 131 -67.65 -1.73 9.09
N ASP A 132 -68.14 -1.66 10.33
CA ASP A 132 -67.30 -1.33 11.49
C ASP A 132 -66.25 -2.43 11.75
N TYR A 133 -66.60 -3.72 11.59
CA TYR A 133 -65.63 -4.82 11.68
C TYR A 133 -64.62 -4.82 10.52
N GLU A 134 -65.05 -4.51 9.29
CA GLU A 134 -64.13 -4.36 8.13
C GLU A 134 -63.13 -3.21 8.37
N MET A 135 -63.57 -2.04 8.85
CA MET A 135 -62.68 -0.92 9.19
C MET A 135 -61.70 -1.26 10.33
N ILE A 136 -62.13 -2.01 11.35
CA ILE A 136 -61.26 -2.47 12.45
C ILE A 136 -60.19 -3.45 11.91
N LEU A 137 -60.57 -4.34 10.99
CA LEU A 137 -59.65 -5.29 10.36
C LEU A 137 -58.60 -4.58 9.49
N ASP A 138 -59.01 -3.62 8.66
CA ASP A 138 -58.11 -2.80 7.83
C ASP A 138 -57.06 -2.07 8.68
N VAL A 139 -57.49 -1.43 9.77
CA VAL A 139 -56.60 -0.71 10.70
C VAL A 139 -55.64 -1.67 11.41
N PHE A 140 -56.11 -2.85 11.83
CA PHE A 140 -55.27 -3.87 12.46
C PHE A 140 -54.18 -4.40 11.50
N LEU A 141 -54.54 -4.67 10.24
CA LEU A 141 -53.60 -5.10 9.20
C LEU A 141 -52.59 -3.99 8.85
N LEU A 142 -53.03 -2.73 8.78
CA LEU A 142 -52.14 -1.57 8.57
C LEU A 142 -51.12 -1.42 9.71
N LEU A 143 -51.53 -1.61 10.96
CA LEU A 143 -50.61 -1.55 12.11
C LEU A 143 -49.57 -2.69 12.08
N ILE A 144 -49.97 -3.90 11.70
CA ILE A 144 -49.04 -5.02 11.51
C ILE A 144 -48.05 -4.73 10.36
N LEU A 145 -48.54 -4.17 9.24
CA LEU A 145 -47.70 -3.79 8.11
C LEU A 145 -46.66 -2.73 8.51
N ILE A 146 -47.08 -1.66 9.20
CA ILE A 146 -46.17 -0.60 9.68
C ILE A 146 -45.12 -1.18 10.65
N TRP A 147 -45.53 -2.07 11.56
CA TRP A 147 -44.60 -2.74 12.48
C TRP A 147 -43.57 -3.60 11.74
N PHE A 148 -44.00 -4.40 10.75
CA PHE A 148 -43.10 -5.23 9.96
C PHE A 148 -42.11 -4.40 9.14
N LEU A 149 -42.58 -3.36 8.45
CA LEU A 149 -41.74 -2.50 7.61
C LEU A 149 -40.71 -1.70 8.43
N ASN A 150 -41.11 -1.17 9.58
CA ASN A 150 -40.18 -0.53 10.52
C ASN A 150 -39.11 -1.52 11.02
N ARG A 151 -39.51 -2.78 11.29
CA ARG A 151 -38.59 -3.84 11.72
C ARG A 151 -37.62 -4.26 10.62
N GLU A 152 -38.06 -4.31 9.37
CA GLU A 152 -37.18 -4.59 8.23
C GLU A 152 -36.15 -3.46 8.05
N ILE A 153 -36.57 -2.18 8.13
CA ILE A 153 -35.67 -1.02 8.03
C ILE A 153 -34.64 -0.99 9.18
N GLU A 154 -35.04 -1.31 10.42
CA GLU A 154 -34.13 -1.46 11.57
C GLU A 154 -33.08 -2.56 11.32
N LEU A 155 -33.50 -3.72 10.79
CA LEU A 155 -32.59 -4.83 10.50
C LEU A 155 -31.62 -4.48 9.36
N MET A 156 -32.10 -3.86 8.28
CA MET A 156 -31.25 -3.49 7.13
C MET A 156 -30.24 -2.40 7.50
N THR A 157 -30.64 -1.37 8.25
CA THR A 157 -29.71 -0.32 8.73
C THR A 157 -28.66 -0.88 9.69
N ARG A 158 -29.04 -1.81 10.59
CA ARG A 158 -28.09 -2.49 11.48
C ARG A 158 -27.12 -3.42 10.75
N ILE A 159 -27.59 -4.12 9.70
CA ILE A 159 -26.73 -4.97 8.86
C ILE A 159 -25.75 -4.11 8.05
N ALA A 160 -26.22 -3.02 7.43
CA ALA A 160 -25.36 -2.08 6.70
C ALA A 160 -24.27 -1.51 7.62
N TYR A 161 -24.64 -0.96 8.77
CA TYR A 161 -23.69 -0.42 9.76
C TYR A 161 -22.64 -1.44 10.23
N ASN A 162 -23.05 -2.69 10.48
CA ASN A 162 -22.13 -3.77 10.83
C ASN A 162 -21.18 -4.11 9.66
N GLY A 163 -21.67 -4.09 8.42
CA GLY A 163 -20.87 -4.29 7.21
C GLY A 163 -19.84 -3.18 7.00
N ASP A 164 -20.25 -1.91 7.12
CA ASP A 164 -19.37 -0.74 6.99
C ASP A 164 -18.29 -0.73 8.09
N LEU A 165 -18.63 -1.12 9.33
CA LEU A 165 -17.65 -1.32 10.41
C LEU A 165 -16.67 -2.46 10.12
N GLN A 166 -17.09 -3.55 9.48
CA GLN A 166 -16.20 -4.64 9.09
C GLN A 166 -15.29 -4.22 7.92
N ALA A 167 -15.83 -3.59 6.88
CA ALA A 167 -15.08 -3.07 5.75
C ALA A 167 -14.01 -2.05 6.21
N THR A 168 -14.37 -1.11 7.08
CA THR A 168 -13.44 -0.13 7.65
C THR A 168 -12.29 -0.78 8.44
N LYS A 169 -12.55 -1.90 9.14
CA LYS A 169 -11.50 -2.65 9.85
C LYS A 169 -10.57 -3.37 8.88
N VAL A 170 -11.12 -4.05 7.87
CA VAL A 170 -10.33 -4.76 6.85
C VAL A 170 -9.49 -3.78 6.02
N GLN A 171 -10.03 -2.62 5.65
CA GLN A 171 -9.27 -1.56 4.97
C GLN A 171 -8.08 -1.09 5.82
N LYS A 172 -8.29 -0.75 7.09
CA LYS A 172 -7.20 -0.34 7.99
C LYS A 172 -6.15 -1.42 8.20
N GLN A 173 -6.56 -2.69 8.28
CA GLN A 173 -5.64 -3.82 8.40
C GLN A 173 -4.79 -3.95 7.13
N ALA A 174 -5.40 -3.88 5.94
CA ALA A 174 -4.70 -3.91 4.67
C ALA A 174 -3.78 -2.69 4.44
N GLU A 175 -4.16 -1.51 4.95
CA GLU A 175 -3.29 -0.32 4.97
C GLU A 175 -2.04 -0.51 5.83
N ILE A 176 -2.19 -1.09 7.03
CA ILE A 176 -1.07 -1.41 7.94
C ILE A 176 -0.17 -2.49 7.33
N GLU A 177 -0.74 -3.55 6.79
CA GLU A 177 0.00 -4.64 6.12
C GLU A 177 0.75 -4.14 4.88
N LYS A 178 0.14 -3.24 4.10
CA LYS A 178 0.82 -2.57 2.98
C LYS A 178 1.97 -1.69 3.44
N GLN A 179 1.77 -0.87 4.48
CA GLN A 179 2.83 -0.01 5.04
C GLN A 179 4.01 -0.84 5.57
N LEU A 180 3.73 -1.97 6.25
CA LEU A 180 4.75 -2.91 6.69
C LEU A 180 5.52 -3.52 5.51
N ALA A 181 4.81 -3.95 4.46
CA ALA A 181 5.41 -4.55 3.27
C ALA A 181 6.25 -3.56 2.45
N ASP A 182 5.78 -2.31 2.25
CA ASP A 182 6.54 -1.27 1.57
C ASP A 182 7.77 -0.83 2.42
N SER A 183 7.68 -0.80 3.76
CA SER A 183 8.84 -0.54 4.64
C SER A 183 9.91 -1.63 4.51
N LEU A 184 9.54 -2.90 4.69
CA LEU A 184 10.46 -4.05 4.58
C LEU A 184 11.09 -4.18 3.19
N LEU A 185 10.44 -3.65 2.15
CA LEU A 185 10.99 -3.58 0.80
C LEU A 185 12.08 -2.49 0.70
N HIS A 186 11.88 -1.34 1.34
CA HIS A 186 12.86 -0.25 1.39
C HIS A 186 14.06 -0.55 2.28
N ASP A 187 13.90 -1.39 3.32
CA ASP A 187 15.01 -1.90 4.14
C ASP A 187 15.98 -2.81 3.35
N ILE A 188 15.53 -3.38 2.23
CA ILE A 188 16.31 -4.33 1.39
C ILE A 188 16.78 -3.68 0.08
N ILE A 189 16.02 -2.72 -0.48
CA ILE A 189 16.25 -2.13 -1.80
C ILE A 189 16.08 -0.60 -1.74
N PRO A 190 17.07 0.20 -2.19
CA PRO A 190 16.97 1.66 -2.21
C PRO A 190 15.70 2.16 -2.90
N VAL A 191 15.07 3.19 -2.33
CA VAL A 191 13.78 3.76 -2.80
C VAL A 191 13.79 4.05 -4.30
N HIS A 192 14.89 4.61 -4.81
CA HIS A 192 15.05 5.00 -6.23
C HIS A 192 15.09 3.81 -7.21
N VAL A 193 15.27 2.59 -6.70
CA VAL A 193 15.30 1.32 -7.45
C VAL A 193 13.95 0.61 -7.39
N VAL A 194 13.25 0.68 -6.25
CA VAL A 194 11.96 0.00 -6.00
C VAL A 194 10.92 0.35 -7.07
N ASP A 195 10.77 1.63 -7.43
CA ASP A 195 9.80 2.06 -8.44
C ASP A 195 10.09 1.47 -9.83
N GLN A 196 11.37 1.29 -10.18
CA GLN A 196 11.77 0.71 -11.46
C GLN A 196 11.49 -0.80 -11.50
N ILE A 197 11.70 -1.51 -10.38
CA ILE A 197 11.38 -2.93 -10.25
C ILE A 197 9.86 -3.15 -10.28
N LYS A 198 9.08 -2.35 -9.55
CA LYS A 198 7.60 -2.40 -9.55
C LYS A 198 7.03 -2.23 -10.97
N GLY A 199 7.71 -1.50 -11.87
CA GLY A 199 7.30 -1.33 -13.27
C GLY A 199 7.85 -2.36 -14.28
N LYS A 200 9.00 -2.99 -14.04
CA LYS A 200 9.70 -3.84 -15.05
C LYS A 200 10.04 -5.27 -14.62
N GLY A 201 9.97 -5.60 -13.33
CA GLY A 201 10.41 -6.89 -12.76
C GLY A 201 11.93 -7.06 -12.65
N GLU A 202 12.71 -6.41 -13.52
CA GLU A 202 14.19 -6.43 -13.51
C GLU A 202 14.76 -5.01 -13.39
N TYR A 203 15.92 -4.88 -12.74
CA TYR A 203 16.66 -3.61 -12.65
C TYR A 203 18.16 -3.81 -12.87
N SER A 204 18.70 -3.05 -13.83
CA SER A 204 20.13 -2.86 -14.07
C SER A 204 20.36 -1.48 -14.68
N GLN A 205 21.34 -0.74 -14.18
CA GLN A 205 21.63 0.64 -14.60
C GLN A 205 23.13 0.92 -14.56
N SER A 206 23.65 1.56 -15.61
CA SER A 206 25.03 2.06 -15.64
C SER A 206 25.08 3.48 -15.09
N HIS A 207 26.03 3.74 -14.20
CA HIS A 207 26.22 5.02 -13.52
C HIS A 207 27.65 5.52 -13.72
N LYS A 208 27.80 6.84 -13.84
CA LYS A 208 29.09 7.51 -14.06
C LYS A 208 29.53 8.33 -12.88
N ASP A 209 30.85 8.39 -12.71
CA ASP A 209 31.53 9.18 -11.68
C ASP A 209 31.03 8.84 -10.26
N VAL A 210 30.75 7.55 -9.99
CA VAL A 210 30.28 7.06 -8.69
C VAL A 210 31.46 6.94 -7.73
N GLY A 211 31.30 7.45 -6.51
CA GLY A 211 32.24 7.20 -5.42
C GLY A 211 31.94 5.86 -4.76
N VAL A 212 32.95 5.02 -4.54
CA VAL A 212 32.81 3.71 -3.85
C VAL A 212 33.82 3.61 -2.72
N VAL A 213 33.36 3.31 -1.52
CA VAL A 213 34.20 3.12 -0.32
C VAL A 213 34.08 1.70 0.26
N PHE A 214 35.22 1.17 0.71
CA PHE A 214 35.30 0.02 1.60
C PHE A 214 35.99 0.47 2.90
N ILE A 215 35.33 0.24 4.03
CA ILE A 215 35.79 0.58 5.38
C ILE A 215 35.96 -0.74 6.12
N SER A 216 37.20 -1.17 6.40
CA SER A 216 37.44 -2.45 7.11
C SER A 216 38.11 -2.22 8.45
N ILE A 217 37.58 -2.86 9.47
CA ILE A 217 38.29 -3.05 10.74
C ILE A 217 39.43 -4.04 10.46
N THR A 218 40.66 -3.70 10.87
CA THR A 218 41.85 -4.52 10.61
C THR A 218 41.99 -5.64 11.63
N ASN A 219 41.90 -5.28 12.92
CA ASN A 219 42.21 -6.14 14.06
C ASN A 219 40.96 -6.80 14.67
N PHE A 220 39.88 -6.96 13.89
CA PHE A 220 38.70 -7.68 14.37
C PHE A 220 38.99 -9.17 14.60
N ASP A 221 39.85 -9.76 13.77
CA ASP A 221 40.26 -11.16 13.91
C ASP A 221 41.13 -11.39 15.18
N ASP A 222 41.82 -10.35 15.67
CA ASP A 222 42.56 -10.37 16.96
C ASP A 222 41.63 -10.14 18.17
N PHE A 223 40.45 -9.55 17.95
CA PHE A 223 39.43 -9.30 18.97
C PHE A 223 38.51 -10.52 19.17
N TYR A 224 38.25 -11.29 18.11
CA TYR A 224 37.25 -12.36 18.08
C TYR A 224 37.74 -13.65 18.78
N ASP A 225 36.95 -14.16 19.73
CA ASP A 225 37.13 -15.49 20.33
C ASP A 225 35.84 -16.33 20.28
N GLU A 226 35.84 -17.40 19.49
CA GLU A 226 34.72 -18.35 19.42
C GLU A 226 34.50 -19.10 20.77
N SER A 227 35.54 -19.20 21.60
CA SER A 227 35.47 -19.88 22.91
C SER A 227 34.51 -19.20 23.89
N PHE A 228 34.31 -17.89 23.76
CA PHE A 228 33.45 -17.10 24.63
C PHE A 228 32.06 -16.92 24.00
N GLU A 229 31.04 -17.51 24.63
CA GLU A 229 29.62 -17.51 24.23
C GLU A 229 29.33 -17.93 22.76
N GLY A 230 30.27 -18.63 22.12
CA GLY A 230 30.18 -19.02 20.71
C GLY A 230 30.41 -17.85 19.75
N GLY A 231 31.26 -16.89 20.12
CA GLY A 231 31.62 -15.73 19.30
C GLY A 231 30.52 -14.65 19.18
N LYS A 232 29.34 -14.85 19.78
CA LYS A 232 28.15 -14.00 19.59
C LYS A 232 28.34 -12.57 20.07
N GLU A 233 29.00 -12.38 21.20
CA GLU A 233 29.16 -11.06 21.81
C GLU A 233 30.10 -10.16 21.00
N PHE A 234 31.11 -10.74 20.33
CA PHE A 234 31.97 -10.02 19.39
C PHE A 234 31.19 -9.56 18.14
N LEU A 235 30.22 -10.36 17.69
CA LEU A 235 29.28 -9.97 16.62
C LEU A 235 28.27 -8.91 17.09
N ARG A 236 27.88 -8.91 18.38
CA ARG A 236 27.05 -7.86 18.98
C ARG A 236 27.79 -6.52 18.99
N VAL A 237 29.06 -6.51 19.42
CA VAL A 237 29.95 -5.32 19.36
C VAL A 237 30.19 -4.85 17.93
N LEU A 238 30.38 -5.77 16.97
CA LEU A 238 30.52 -5.42 15.55
C LEU A 238 29.26 -4.76 14.98
N ASN A 239 28.08 -5.26 15.38
CA ASN A 239 26.80 -4.70 14.96
C ASN A 239 26.56 -3.31 15.58
N GLU A 240 26.89 -3.11 16.85
CA GLU A 240 26.84 -1.82 17.54
C GLU A 240 27.72 -0.78 16.81
N LEU A 241 28.96 -1.15 16.48
CA LEU A 241 29.88 -0.30 15.72
C LEU A 241 29.40 0.03 14.30
N PHE A 242 28.72 -0.91 13.61
CA PHE A 242 28.11 -0.62 12.31
C PHE A 242 26.84 0.23 12.43
N MET A 243 26.07 0.12 13.51
CA MET A 243 24.95 1.02 13.79
C MET A 243 25.42 2.47 13.97
N ASP A 244 26.56 2.69 14.63
CA ASP A 244 27.15 4.04 14.77
C ASP A 244 27.60 4.64 13.43
N TYR A 245 28.00 3.82 12.45
CA TYR A 245 28.27 4.29 11.08
C TYR A 245 26.97 4.60 10.32
N GLU A 246 25.93 3.79 10.51
CA GLU A 246 24.65 3.93 9.82
C GLU A 246 23.84 5.12 10.34
N ALA A 247 23.95 5.44 11.63
CA ALA A 247 23.40 6.65 12.26
C ALA A 247 23.99 7.96 11.69
N LEU A 248 25.07 7.90 10.91
CA LEU A 248 25.53 9.07 10.15
C LEU A 248 24.57 9.38 8.98
N PHE A 249 23.96 8.39 8.33
CA PHE A 249 23.12 8.61 7.12
C PHE A 249 21.86 9.43 7.38
N ASP A 250 21.40 9.52 8.64
CA ASP A 250 20.30 10.41 9.06
C ASP A 250 20.65 11.91 8.91
N LYS A 251 21.95 12.26 8.77
CA LYS A 251 22.40 13.64 8.54
C LYS A 251 22.11 14.07 7.10
N PRO A 252 21.55 15.28 6.86
CA PRO A 252 21.18 15.74 5.52
C PRO A 252 22.36 15.93 4.57
N GLU A 253 23.58 16.07 5.12
CA GLU A 253 24.86 16.11 4.40
C GLU A 253 25.19 14.79 3.67
N TYR A 254 24.69 13.66 4.16
CA TYR A 254 25.02 12.32 3.67
C TYR A 254 23.87 11.67 2.87
N LYS A 255 22.81 12.42 2.55
CA LYS A 255 21.63 12.03 1.76
C LYS A 255 21.89 11.29 0.43
N ASP A 256 23.08 11.46 -0.14
CA ASP A 256 23.48 10.93 -1.46
C ASP A 256 24.35 9.67 -1.35
N ILE A 257 24.59 9.19 -0.13
CA ILE A 257 25.34 7.98 0.19
C ILE A 257 24.37 6.84 0.46
N GLU A 258 24.63 5.68 -0.12
CA GLU A 258 23.87 4.46 0.06
C GLU A 258 24.78 3.32 0.57
N LYS A 259 24.38 2.67 1.66
CA LYS A 259 24.96 1.40 2.13
C LYS A 259 24.67 0.32 1.10
N ILE A 260 25.70 -0.40 0.66
CA ILE A 260 25.54 -1.52 -0.28
C ILE A 260 25.43 -2.83 0.49
N LYS A 261 26.38 -3.10 1.41
CA LYS A 261 26.43 -4.32 2.23
C LYS A 261 27.54 -4.26 3.28
N THR A 262 27.49 -5.21 4.21
CA THR A 262 28.61 -5.61 5.05
C THR A 262 29.18 -6.95 4.55
N ILE A 263 30.48 -7.15 4.69
CA ILE A 263 31.23 -8.34 4.26
C ILE A 263 32.22 -8.67 5.39
N GLY A 264 31.76 -9.45 6.37
CA GLY A 264 32.50 -9.66 7.62
C GLY A 264 32.73 -8.33 8.36
N SER A 265 33.98 -8.04 8.71
CA SER A 265 34.41 -6.78 9.34
C SER A 265 34.58 -5.60 8.36
N THR A 266 34.23 -5.76 7.09
CA THR A 266 34.25 -4.70 6.07
C THR A 266 32.85 -4.15 5.77
N PHE A 267 32.65 -2.85 5.96
CA PHE A 267 31.48 -2.07 5.56
C PHE A 267 31.68 -1.49 4.15
N MET A 268 30.65 -1.52 3.29
CA MET A 268 30.71 -1.05 1.90
C MET A 268 29.57 -0.07 1.60
N ALA A 269 29.92 1.12 1.12
CA ALA A 269 28.98 2.16 0.70
C ALA A 269 29.40 2.79 -0.63
N ALA A 270 28.47 3.49 -1.29
CA ALA A 270 28.75 4.27 -2.49
C ALA A 270 27.92 5.56 -2.50
N SER A 271 28.29 6.53 -3.35
CA SER A 271 27.51 7.77 -3.51
C SER A 271 27.25 8.13 -4.96
N GLY A 272 26.09 8.73 -5.22
CA GLY A 272 25.65 9.11 -6.56
C GLY A 272 25.00 7.97 -7.36
N LEU A 273 24.37 7.00 -6.70
CA LEU A 273 23.50 6.01 -7.35
C LEU A 273 22.10 6.61 -7.64
N ASN A 274 21.56 7.38 -6.69
CA ASN A 274 20.31 8.11 -6.87
C ASN A 274 20.50 9.34 -7.78
N GLN A 275 20.38 9.14 -9.09
CA GLN A 275 20.50 10.23 -10.09
C GLN A 275 19.52 11.39 -9.81
N SER A 276 18.29 11.09 -9.38
CA SER A 276 17.28 12.10 -9.01
C SER A 276 17.60 12.91 -7.75
N SER A 277 18.67 12.58 -7.03
CA SER A 277 19.26 13.42 -5.99
C SER A 277 20.46 14.20 -6.52
N ARG A 278 21.35 13.56 -7.32
CA ARG A 278 22.47 14.24 -8.01
C ARG A 278 22.00 15.43 -8.85
N ASP A 279 20.90 15.27 -9.60
CA ASP A 279 20.32 16.30 -10.47
C ASP A 279 19.80 17.54 -9.68
N LYS A 280 19.76 17.48 -8.35
CA LYS A 280 19.37 18.58 -7.44
C LYS A 280 20.55 19.24 -6.73
N ASN A 281 21.77 18.71 -6.87
CA ASN A 281 22.96 19.26 -6.23
C ASN A 281 23.52 20.46 -7.01
N ALA A 282 24.33 21.28 -6.35
CA ALA A 282 24.90 22.48 -6.95
C ALA A 282 26.17 22.17 -7.77
N ASP A 283 27.01 21.28 -7.24
CA ASP A 283 28.17 20.71 -7.93
C ASP A 283 27.87 19.23 -8.26
N PRO A 284 28.06 18.76 -9.51
CA PRO A 284 27.99 17.35 -9.87
C PRO A 284 28.84 16.43 -8.98
N LYS A 285 29.88 16.96 -8.33
CA LYS A 285 30.73 16.24 -7.38
C LYS A 285 30.28 16.29 -5.91
N ASP A 286 29.22 17.01 -5.53
CA ASP A 286 28.85 17.18 -4.10
C ASP A 286 28.69 15.83 -3.36
N HIS A 287 28.17 14.80 -4.04
CA HIS A 287 28.05 13.45 -3.45
C HIS A 287 29.41 12.75 -3.23
N LEU A 288 30.44 13.10 -3.99
CA LEU A 288 31.81 12.58 -3.82
C LEU A 288 32.47 13.23 -2.60
N TYR A 289 32.28 14.54 -2.44
CA TYR A 289 32.72 15.24 -1.24
C TYR A 289 31.98 14.73 0.01
N ALA A 290 30.65 14.56 -0.05
CA ALA A 290 29.88 13.94 1.02
C ALA A 290 30.40 12.56 1.43
N LEU A 291 30.75 11.69 0.46
CA LEU A 291 31.33 10.38 0.74
C LEU A 291 32.73 10.46 1.36
N MET A 292 33.53 11.48 1.02
CA MET A 292 34.83 11.72 1.66
C MET A 292 34.69 12.25 3.09
N GLU A 293 33.76 13.19 3.33
CA GLU A 293 33.41 13.65 4.69
C GLU A 293 32.88 12.50 5.56
N PHE A 294 32.06 11.60 5.01
CA PHE A 294 31.63 10.37 5.68
C PHE A 294 32.81 9.45 6.07
N CYS A 295 33.84 9.34 5.21
CA CYS A 295 35.05 8.59 5.56
C CYS A 295 35.82 9.22 6.74
N ILE A 296 35.82 10.55 6.84
CA ILE A 296 36.43 11.28 7.95
C ILE A 296 35.59 11.09 9.23
N ALA A 297 34.28 11.26 9.13
CA ALA A 297 33.35 11.07 10.25
C ALA A 297 33.39 9.65 10.81
N VAL A 298 33.51 8.61 9.98
CA VAL A 298 33.65 7.22 10.46
C VAL A 298 34.98 6.99 11.20
N LEU A 299 36.07 7.66 10.82
CA LEU A 299 37.33 7.62 11.58
C LEU A 299 37.19 8.29 12.96
N GLU A 300 36.43 9.39 13.05
CA GLU A 300 36.09 10.06 14.31
C GLU A 300 35.17 9.18 15.18
N THR A 301 34.11 8.60 14.61
CA THR A 301 33.20 7.65 15.28
C THR A 301 33.96 6.48 15.89
N VAL A 302 34.91 5.86 15.17
CA VAL A 302 35.74 4.78 15.75
C VAL A 302 36.67 5.29 16.85
N SER A 303 37.18 6.53 16.75
CA SER A 303 37.96 7.12 17.84
C SER A 303 37.12 7.26 19.12
N ILE A 304 35.88 7.74 19.01
CA ILE A 304 34.94 7.89 20.13
C ILE A 304 34.53 6.51 20.69
N PHE A 305 34.23 5.54 19.82
CA PHE A 305 33.89 4.18 20.22
C PHE A 305 35.02 3.50 21.00
N ASN A 306 36.27 3.73 20.61
CA ASN A 306 37.46 3.25 21.32
C ASN A 306 37.62 3.87 22.72
N GLU A 307 37.12 5.09 22.99
CA GLU A 307 37.11 5.67 24.35
C GLU A 307 36.20 4.90 25.32
N GLY A 308 35.20 4.18 24.79
CA GLY A 308 34.35 3.26 25.57
C GLY A 308 34.96 1.87 25.79
N MET A 309 36.05 1.52 25.09
CA MET A 309 36.61 0.16 25.11
C MET A 309 37.79 0.01 26.08
N PHE A 310 37.74 -1.01 26.93
CA PHE A 310 38.78 -1.27 27.92
C PHE A 310 39.92 -2.10 27.33
N ASN A 311 41.10 -1.48 27.19
CA ASN A 311 42.36 -2.10 26.72
C ASN A 311 42.36 -2.64 25.28
N PHE A 312 41.38 -2.25 24.44
CA PHE A 312 41.36 -2.62 23.03
C PHE A 312 40.92 -1.42 22.17
N ASN A 313 41.63 -1.17 21.07
CA ASN A 313 41.32 -0.10 20.11
C ASN A 313 41.15 -0.71 18.72
N PHE A 314 40.01 -0.52 18.07
CA PHE A 314 39.80 -0.91 16.67
C PHE A 314 40.56 0.02 15.72
N THR A 315 41.27 -0.55 14.72
CA THR A 315 41.97 0.21 13.68
C THR A 315 41.33 0.00 12.30
N LEU A 316 40.89 1.10 11.66
CA LEU A 316 40.29 1.06 10.33
C LEU A 316 41.32 1.15 9.20
N LYS A 317 41.05 0.48 8.08
CA LYS A 317 41.62 0.77 6.76
C LYS A 317 40.49 1.18 5.83
N ILE A 318 40.57 2.38 5.26
CA ILE A 318 39.56 2.89 4.32
C ILE A 318 40.15 2.96 2.91
N GLY A 319 39.49 2.31 1.96
CA GLY A 319 39.77 2.41 0.53
C GLY A 319 38.65 3.15 -0.17
N TYR A 320 38.99 4.16 -0.96
CA TYR A 320 38.02 4.99 -1.68
C TYR A 320 38.48 5.15 -3.14
N ASN A 321 37.56 5.02 -4.10
CA ASN A 321 37.85 5.27 -5.52
C ASN A 321 36.61 5.76 -6.28
N ILE A 322 36.81 6.65 -7.26
CA ILE A 322 35.76 7.20 -8.15
C ILE A 322 35.79 6.51 -9.52
N GLY A 323 34.63 6.32 -10.16
CA GLY A 323 34.52 5.94 -11.57
C GLY A 323 33.21 5.25 -11.94
N ASP A 324 33.10 4.81 -13.19
CA ASP A 324 31.91 4.15 -13.73
C ASP A 324 31.64 2.79 -13.06
N ILE A 325 30.36 2.49 -12.79
CA ILE A 325 29.85 1.21 -12.27
C ILE A 325 28.54 0.82 -12.96
N VAL A 326 28.11 -0.42 -12.75
CA VAL A 326 26.75 -0.90 -13.04
C VAL A 326 26.11 -1.34 -11.73
N SER A 327 24.95 -0.77 -11.39
CA SER A 327 24.10 -1.26 -10.29
C SER A 327 23.06 -2.23 -10.84
N GLY A 328 22.51 -3.07 -9.98
CA GLY A 328 21.38 -3.93 -10.34
C GLY A 328 20.83 -4.68 -9.14
N VAL A 329 19.69 -5.35 -9.33
CA VAL A 329 19.12 -6.28 -8.35
C VAL A 329 19.18 -7.69 -8.92
N ILE A 330 19.76 -8.61 -8.14
CA ILE A 330 19.90 -10.03 -8.49
C ILE A 330 19.01 -10.87 -7.58
N GLY A 331 18.44 -11.94 -8.15
CA GLY A 331 17.62 -12.93 -7.46
C GLY A 331 16.13 -12.80 -7.78
N THR A 332 15.35 -13.78 -7.35
CA THR A 332 13.89 -13.83 -7.54
C THR A 332 13.16 -14.00 -6.21
N SER A 333 13.57 -14.98 -5.40
CA SER A 333 13.03 -15.22 -4.04
C SER A 333 13.84 -14.56 -2.92
N LYS A 334 15.06 -14.11 -3.22
CA LYS A 334 15.93 -13.31 -2.34
C LYS A 334 16.58 -12.24 -3.19
N LEU A 335 15.99 -11.05 -3.19
CA LEU A 335 16.49 -9.90 -3.93
C LEU A 335 17.69 -9.31 -3.19
N HIS A 336 18.76 -9.00 -3.94
CA HIS A 336 19.93 -8.29 -3.42
C HIS A 336 20.33 -7.19 -4.39
N PHE A 337 20.30 -5.94 -3.92
CA PHE A 337 20.90 -4.80 -4.61
C PHE A 337 22.41 -4.81 -4.41
N ASP A 338 23.16 -4.60 -5.50
CA ASP A 338 24.62 -4.60 -5.49
C ASP A 338 25.18 -3.79 -6.66
N ILE A 339 26.48 -3.47 -6.61
CA ILE A 339 27.21 -2.71 -7.63
C ILE A 339 28.45 -3.45 -8.13
N TRP A 340 28.63 -3.47 -9.44
CA TRP A 340 29.75 -4.11 -10.11
C TRP A 340 30.51 -3.12 -10.99
N GLY A 341 31.83 -3.27 -11.06
CA GLY A 341 32.66 -2.48 -11.95
C GLY A 341 34.14 -2.62 -11.64
N ASN A 342 34.96 -2.06 -12.51
CA ASN A 342 36.39 -1.92 -12.22
C ASN A 342 36.62 -1.02 -10.99
N THR A 343 35.83 0.05 -10.86
CA THR A 343 35.84 1.02 -9.75
C THR A 343 35.71 0.33 -8.38
N VAL A 344 34.74 -0.58 -8.24
CA VAL A 344 34.52 -1.38 -7.02
C VAL A 344 35.74 -2.26 -6.72
N ASN A 345 36.26 -2.96 -7.73
CA ASN A 345 37.45 -3.81 -7.59
C ASN A 345 38.72 -3.00 -7.23
N VAL A 346 38.87 -1.77 -7.71
CA VAL A 346 40.00 -0.89 -7.36
C VAL A 346 39.84 -0.32 -5.95
N SER A 347 38.64 0.11 -5.54
CA SER A 347 38.36 0.55 -4.17
C SER A 347 38.61 -0.58 -3.15
N SER A 348 38.17 -1.80 -3.46
CA SER A 348 38.49 -3.02 -2.70
C SER A 348 40.01 -3.22 -2.53
N ARG A 349 40.82 -2.90 -3.55
CA ARG A 349 42.28 -2.99 -3.47
C ARG A 349 42.92 -1.83 -2.69
N MET A 350 42.28 -0.66 -2.62
CA MET A 350 42.75 0.46 -1.80
C MET A 350 42.64 0.15 -0.30
N TYR A 351 41.54 -0.44 0.18
CA TYR A 351 41.47 -0.81 1.61
C TYR A 351 42.36 -2.01 1.92
N SER A 352 42.38 -3.04 1.05
CA SER A 352 43.17 -4.26 1.29
C SER A 352 44.68 -4.04 1.27
N THR A 353 45.14 -2.87 0.80
CA THR A 353 46.55 -2.45 0.85
C THR A 353 46.76 -1.21 1.73
N GLY A 354 45.70 -0.70 2.37
CA GLY A 354 45.66 0.60 3.06
C GLY A 354 46.53 0.71 4.30
N VAL A 355 46.74 1.95 4.74
CA VAL A 355 47.36 2.27 6.05
C VAL A 355 46.28 2.37 7.11
N GLU A 356 46.56 1.93 8.33
CA GLU A 356 45.64 2.03 9.46
C GLU A 356 45.40 3.48 9.87
N GLY A 357 44.14 3.80 10.21
CA GLY A 357 43.68 5.15 10.55
C GLY A 357 43.65 6.13 9.38
N ARG A 358 43.80 5.68 8.12
CA ARG A 358 43.88 6.57 6.94
C ARG A 358 42.94 6.13 5.82
N VAL A 359 42.48 7.12 5.04
CA VAL A 359 41.79 6.92 3.76
C VAL A 359 42.83 6.84 2.64
N GLN A 360 42.86 5.72 1.91
CA GLN A 360 43.68 5.54 0.70
C GLN A 360 42.84 5.71 -0.57
N VAL A 361 43.39 6.48 -1.50
CA VAL A 361 42.81 6.77 -2.82
C VAL A 361 43.79 6.47 -3.95
N THR A 362 43.27 6.35 -5.17
CA THR A 362 44.06 6.32 -6.41
C THR A 362 44.49 7.72 -6.84
N GLU A 363 45.53 7.83 -7.67
CA GLU A 363 45.95 9.11 -8.27
C GLU A 363 44.81 9.86 -8.99
N GLU A 364 43.97 9.15 -9.75
CA GLU A 364 42.85 9.72 -10.50
C GLU A 364 41.81 10.30 -9.54
N THR A 365 41.51 9.58 -8.45
CA THR A 365 40.63 10.03 -7.38
C THR A 365 41.21 11.23 -6.62
N ALA A 366 42.50 11.20 -6.27
CA ALA A 366 43.17 12.30 -5.57
C ALA A 366 43.04 13.61 -6.36
N LYS A 367 43.29 13.58 -7.68
CA LYS A 367 43.12 14.74 -8.58
C LYS A 367 41.67 15.20 -8.72
N MET A 368 40.71 14.28 -8.73
CA MET A 368 39.29 14.67 -8.81
C MET A 368 38.80 15.40 -7.54
N LEU A 369 39.51 15.25 -6.41
CA LEU A 369 39.18 15.84 -5.12
C LEU A 369 40.24 16.83 -4.60
N GLU A 370 41.25 17.18 -5.43
CA GLU A 370 42.40 18.00 -5.02
C GLU A 370 42.04 19.47 -4.78
N ASP A 371 40.81 19.88 -5.11
CA ASP A 371 40.27 21.21 -4.86
C ASP A 371 39.88 21.39 -3.38
N ARG A 372 39.14 20.44 -2.79
CA ARG A 372 38.67 20.50 -1.39
C ARG A 372 39.54 19.72 -0.38
N TYR A 373 40.47 18.86 -0.82
CA TYR A 373 41.29 18.03 0.08
C TYR A 373 42.79 18.06 -0.27
N GLU A 374 43.62 17.77 0.74
CA GLU A 374 45.07 17.61 0.61
C GLU A 374 45.43 16.11 0.70
N PHE A 375 46.17 15.61 -0.28
CA PHE A 375 46.60 14.22 -0.39
C PHE A 375 48.12 14.11 -0.48
N GLU A 376 48.71 13.21 0.31
CA GLU A 376 50.13 12.87 0.21
C GLU A 376 50.32 11.66 -0.71
N TYR A 377 51.37 11.67 -1.53
CA TYR A 377 51.77 10.47 -2.28
C TYR A 377 52.29 9.42 -1.28
N ARG A 378 51.77 8.20 -1.39
CA ARG A 378 52.22 7.07 -0.59
C ARG A 378 53.25 6.25 -1.36
N ASP A 379 52.77 5.41 -2.28
CA ASP A 379 53.53 4.34 -2.90
C ASP A 379 53.02 4.07 -4.33
N THR A 380 53.81 3.30 -5.09
CA THR A 380 53.34 2.68 -6.32
C THR A 380 53.08 1.21 -6.06
N ILE A 381 51.81 0.84 -5.90
CA ILE A 381 51.37 -0.49 -5.46
C ILE A 381 50.97 -1.34 -6.67
N SER A 382 51.34 -2.63 -6.66
CA SER A 382 50.96 -3.57 -7.71
C SER A 382 49.54 -4.09 -7.50
N ILE A 383 48.63 -3.74 -8.40
CA ILE A 383 47.22 -4.16 -8.37
C ILE A 383 46.99 -5.27 -9.40
N LYS A 384 46.48 -6.42 -8.93
CA LYS A 384 46.14 -7.59 -9.76
C LYS A 384 45.18 -7.17 -10.90
N GLY A 385 45.62 -7.36 -12.15
CA GLY A 385 44.84 -7.01 -13.35
C GLY A 385 44.94 -5.55 -13.81
N LYS A 386 45.65 -4.68 -13.08
CA LYS A 386 45.93 -3.28 -13.46
C LYS A 386 47.43 -2.96 -13.59
N GLY A 387 48.30 -3.73 -12.94
CA GLY A 387 49.73 -3.45 -12.88
C GLY A 387 50.05 -2.43 -11.78
N MET A 388 51.10 -1.65 -11.98
CA MET A 388 51.56 -0.65 -11.01
C MET A 388 50.65 0.58 -11.02
N MET A 389 50.14 0.98 -9.85
CA MET A 389 49.28 2.17 -9.69
C MET A 389 49.81 3.05 -8.55
N ARG A 390 49.87 4.37 -8.77
CA ARG A 390 50.21 5.34 -7.72
C ARG A 390 49.03 5.51 -6.77
N THR A 391 49.31 5.39 -5.47
CA THR A 391 48.32 5.55 -4.39
C THR A 391 48.68 6.74 -3.50
N TYR A 392 47.64 7.34 -2.93
CA TYR A 392 47.74 8.56 -2.13
C TYR A 392 46.93 8.36 -0.84
N LEU A 393 47.29 9.08 0.22
CA LEU A 393 46.56 9.10 1.49
C LEU A 393 45.96 10.49 1.72
N LEU A 394 44.72 10.53 2.24
CA LEU A 394 44.10 11.76 2.71
C LEU A 394 44.89 12.32 3.90
N VAL A 395 45.35 13.57 3.81
CA VAL A 395 46.05 14.28 4.90
C VAL A 395 45.04 15.08 5.73
N LYS A 396 44.24 15.92 5.07
CA LYS A 396 43.24 16.80 5.68
C LYS A 396 42.31 17.41 4.63
N LYS A 397 41.18 17.94 5.08
CA LYS A 397 40.35 18.90 4.34
C LYS A 397 41.12 20.21 4.17
N LYS A 398 40.96 20.88 3.02
CA LYS A 398 41.42 22.26 2.83
C LYS A 398 40.38 23.18 3.46
N VAL A 399 40.81 24.07 4.34
CA VAL A 399 39.92 25.06 4.95
C VAL A 399 39.61 26.13 3.90
N ASP A 400 38.34 26.31 3.58
CA ASP A 400 37.88 27.44 2.76
C ASP A 400 38.09 28.74 3.55
N ILE A 401 38.91 29.65 3.01
CA ILE A 401 39.38 30.87 3.69
C ILE A 401 38.29 31.98 3.62
N LEU A 402 37.04 31.60 3.89
CA LEU A 402 35.85 32.43 3.69
C LEU A 402 34.91 32.52 4.90
N GLU A 403 35.07 31.68 5.93
CA GLU A 403 34.22 31.74 7.15
C GLU A 403 34.86 32.51 8.33
N ASP A 404 36.18 32.72 8.34
CA ASP A 404 36.91 33.49 9.38
C ASP A 404 36.75 35.04 9.26
N VAL A 405 35.62 35.53 8.72
CA VAL A 405 35.33 36.97 8.58
C VAL A 405 33.90 37.32 9.02
N CYS A 406 33.68 37.37 10.33
CA CYS A 406 32.56 38.02 11.01
C CYS A 406 33.01 38.60 12.37
#